data_AF-A0A1V5ZNE9-F1
#
_entry.id   AF-A0A1V5ZNE9-F1
#
_cell.length_a   1.000
_cell.length_b   1.000
_cell.length_c   1.000
_cell.angle_alpha   90.00
_cell.angle_beta   90.00
_cell.angle_gamma   90.00
#
_symmetry.space_group_name_H-M   'P 1'
#
loop_
_entity.id
_entity.type
_entity.pdbx_description
1 polymer ?
#
loop_
_entity_poly.entity_id
_entity_poly.type
_entity_poly.pdbx_seq_one_letter_code
_entity_poly.pdbx_strand_id
1 'polypeptide(L)'
;MTYSNSPTDLKEVVAREYNNIVFPITLAKFFLNKKKILKFHNDEKIKIFEKDNAGCNECEKTLIANGKKCRNHTSIDRVLAAEDVLYDVVSGFFFSRNEIFKFDEEKKIWTIIYCPHTKLIIEPLNNKKVRKITMIKTDLEKTISSNKKDPEKPLSIKNIIKFNSNELSQQSLLCWFNYELSLVLKPEREYMNFILITNH
;
A
#
# COMPACT_ATOMS: atom_id res chain seq x y z
N MET A 1 8.70 32.00 2.33
CA MET A 1 8.69 30.75 1.54
C MET A 1 7.55 30.86 0.55
N THR A 2 7.87 30.96 -0.74
CA THR A 2 6.89 30.97 -1.83
C THR A 2 6.37 29.56 -2.05
N TYR A 3 5.14 29.27 -1.61
CA TYR A 3 4.46 28.06 -2.01
C TYR A 3 4.22 28.12 -3.53
N SER A 4 4.76 27.17 -4.28
CA SER A 4 4.31 27.00 -5.67
C SER A 4 2.82 26.67 -5.64
N ASN A 5 2.00 27.46 -6.34
CA ASN A 5 0.56 27.21 -6.42
C ASN A 5 0.21 25.91 -7.18
N SER A 6 1.19 25.30 -7.86
CA SER A 6 1.04 24.02 -8.54
C SER A 6 1.22 22.83 -7.59
N PRO A 7 0.35 21.81 -7.65
CA PRO A 7 0.54 20.58 -6.90
C PRO A 7 1.82 19.85 -7.35
N THR A 8 2.51 19.20 -6.42
CA THR A 8 3.70 18.39 -6.70
C THR A 8 3.29 17.05 -7.34
N ASP A 9 3.87 16.69 -8.48
CA ASP A 9 3.57 15.41 -9.15
C ASP A 9 4.22 14.22 -8.42
N LEU A 10 3.39 13.34 -7.87
CA LEU A 10 3.84 12.12 -7.20
C LEU A 10 4.57 11.15 -8.13
N LYS A 11 4.30 11.17 -9.44
CA LYS A 11 5.03 10.36 -10.41
C LYS A 11 6.50 10.79 -10.47
N GLU A 12 6.75 12.09 -10.50
CA GLU A 12 8.11 12.64 -10.53
C GLU A 12 8.84 12.38 -9.22
N VAL A 13 8.18 12.61 -8.08
CA VAL A 13 8.74 12.32 -6.74
C VAL A 13 9.12 10.85 -6.63
N VAL A 14 8.22 9.94 -6.99
CA VAL A 14 8.47 8.49 -6.92
C VAL A 14 9.63 8.07 -7.82
N ALA A 15 9.72 8.64 -9.03
CA ALA A 15 10.80 8.31 -9.97
C ALA A 15 12.16 8.84 -9.50
N ARG A 16 12.21 10.08 -9.03
CA ARG A 16 13.44 10.78 -8.65
C ARG A 16 13.96 10.39 -7.28
N GLU A 17 13.08 10.25 -6.30
CA GLU A 17 13.45 10.12 -4.89
C GLU A 17 13.32 8.67 -4.39
N TYR A 18 12.40 7.91 -4.96
CA TYR A 18 12.06 6.56 -4.47
C TYR A 18 12.33 5.45 -5.48
N ASN A 19 13.05 5.72 -6.56
CA ASN A 19 13.44 4.76 -7.60
C ASN A 19 12.29 3.88 -8.12
N ASN A 20 11.07 4.41 -8.18
CA ASN A 20 9.86 3.67 -8.57
C ASN A 20 9.56 2.41 -7.73
N ILE A 21 10.09 2.32 -6.50
CA ILE A 21 9.83 1.20 -5.59
C ILE A 21 8.34 1.03 -5.31
N VAL A 22 7.61 2.14 -5.23
CA VAL A 22 6.16 2.19 -4.95
C VAL A 22 5.45 2.88 -6.09
N PHE A 23 4.19 2.50 -6.38
CA PHE A 23 3.40 3.27 -7.35
C PHE A 23 2.88 4.58 -6.73
N PRO A 24 2.82 5.68 -7.50
CA PRO A 24 2.27 6.96 -7.03
C PRO A 24 0.88 6.84 -6.42
N ILE A 25 0.00 6.02 -7.02
CA ILE A 25 -1.36 5.80 -6.50
C ILE A 25 -1.37 5.13 -5.13
N THR A 26 -0.36 4.30 -4.82
CA THR A 26 -0.25 3.64 -3.51
C THR A 26 0.02 4.67 -2.43
N LEU A 27 0.93 5.62 -2.68
CA LEU A 27 1.18 6.75 -1.79
C LEU A 27 -0.06 7.65 -1.67
N ALA A 28 -0.71 7.99 -2.79
CA ALA A 28 -1.94 8.77 -2.77
C ALA A 28 -3.03 8.09 -1.90
N LYS A 29 -3.25 6.79 -2.07
CA LYS A 29 -4.22 6.03 -1.27
C LYS A 29 -3.81 5.90 0.19
N PHE A 30 -2.53 5.80 0.49
CA PHE A 30 -2.03 5.86 1.86
C PHE A 30 -2.42 7.19 2.50
N PHE A 31 -2.10 8.32 1.87
CA PHE A 31 -2.44 9.65 2.40
C PHE A 31 -3.94 9.83 2.61
N LEU A 32 -4.75 9.40 1.65
CA LEU A 32 -6.21 9.45 1.77
C LEU A 32 -6.75 8.54 2.88
N ASN A 33 -6.06 7.46 3.22
CA ASN A 33 -6.55 6.49 4.20
C ASN A 33 -5.71 6.40 5.48
N LYS A 34 -4.77 7.33 5.71
CA LYS A 34 -3.75 7.24 6.77
C LYS A 34 -4.37 6.92 8.13
N LYS A 35 -5.40 7.67 8.54
CA LYS A 35 -6.13 7.44 9.81
C LYS A 35 -6.77 6.04 9.88
N LYS A 36 -7.38 5.58 8.79
CA LYS A 36 -8.01 4.25 8.72
C LYS A 36 -6.97 3.13 8.76
N ILE A 37 -5.85 3.31 8.07
CA ILE A 37 -4.73 2.36 8.02
C ILE A 37 -4.10 2.19 9.40
N LEU A 38 -3.81 3.30 10.09
CA LEU A 38 -3.26 3.29 11.45
C LEU A 38 -4.22 2.58 12.42
N LYS A 39 -5.52 2.86 12.33
CA LYS A 39 -6.54 2.17 13.16
C LYS A 39 -6.59 0.68 12.87
N PHE A 40 -6.54 0.27 11.60
CA PHE A 40 -6.65 -1.13 11.20
C PHE A 40 -5.48 -1.98 11.69
N HIS A 41 -4.26 -1.44 11.65
CA HIS A 41 -3.08 -2.13 12.16
C HIS A 41 -3.30 -2.62 13.60
N ASN A 42 -3.91 -1.76 14.42
CA ASN A 42 -4.17 -2.03 15.84
C ASN A 42 -5.42 -2.89 16.09
N ASP A 43 -6.23 -3.23 15.07
CA ASP A 43 -7.50 -3.94 15.25
C ASP A 43 -7.30 -5.47 15.31
N GLU A 44 -7.65 -6.10 16.41
CA GLU A 44 -7.44 -7.54 16.64
C GLU A 44 -8.53 -8.42 16.04
N LYS A 45 -9.67 -7.84 15.61
CA LYS A 45 -10.84 -8.61 15.13
C LYS A 45 -10.74 -9.03 13.67
N ILE A 46 -9.67 -8.64 12.99
CA ILE A 46 -9.47 -8.89 11.57
C ILE A 46 -9.05 -10.34 11.36
N LYS A 47 -9.71 -10.99 10.40
CA LYS A 47 -9.36 -12.35 9.97
C LYS A 47 -7.89 -12.43 9.57
N ILE A 48 -7.18 -13.36 10.20
CA ILE A 48 -5.80 -13.73 9.86
C ILE A 48 -5.86 -14.78 8.75
N PHE A 49 -5.08 -14.56 7.69
CA PHE A 49 -4.89 -15.48 6.59
C PHE A 49 -3.57 -16.22 6.76
N GLU A 50 -3.59 -17.52 6.50
CA GLU A 50 -2.36 -18.30 6.39
C GLU A 50 -1.62 -17.92 5.10
N LYS A 51 -0.30 -18.13 5.09
CA LYS A 51 0.50 -17.92 3.88
C LYS A 51 0.16 -18.96 2.81
N ASP A 52 0.02 -20.22 3.24
CA ASP A 52 -0.37 -21.29 2.35
C ASP A 52 -1.81 -21.07 1.89
N ASN A 53 -2.01 -21.23 0.58
CA ASN A 53 -3.31 -21.09 -0.04
C ASN A 53 -4.05 -22.42 -0.18
N ALA A 54 -3.49 -23.54 0.31
CA ALA A 54 -4.16 -24.82 0.42
C ALA A 54 -5.46 -24.69 1.22
N GLY A 55 -6.57 -25.23 0.69
CA GLY A 55 -7.89 -25.12 1.32
C GLY A 55 -8.53 -23.72 1.27
N CYS A 56 -7.91 -22.76 0.58
CA CYS A 56 -8.55 -21.47 0.33
C CYS A 56 -9.54 -21.59 -0.84
N ASN A 57 -10.83 -21.68 -0.53
CA ASN A 57 -11.93 -21.74 -1.52
C ASN A 57 -11.82 -20.67 -2.63
N GLU A 58 -11.37 -19.45 -2.30
CA GLU A 58 -11.18 -18.40 -3.30
C GLU A 58 -9.99 -18.67 -4.22
N CYS A 59 -8.89 -19.22 -3.70
CA CYS A 59 -7.75 -19.64 -4.50
C CYS A 59 -8.12 -20.81 -5.41
N GLU A 60 -8.86 -21.81 -4.91
CA GLU A 60 -9.32 -22.93 -5.75
C GLU A 60 -10.16 -22.43 -6.94
N LYS A 61 -11.14 -21.56 -6.68
CA LYS A 61 -11.96 -20.95 -7.73
C LYS A 61 -11.13 -20.15 -8.74
N THR A 62 -10.18 -19.35 -8.27
CA THR A 62 -9.37 -18.49 -9.14
C THR A 62 -8.32 -19.28 -9.93
N LEU A 63 -7.72 -20.31 -9.33
CA LEU A 63 -6.80 -21.24 -10.00
C LEU A 63 -7.52 -21.97 -11.14
N ILE A 64 -8.75 -22.44 -10.91
CA ILE A 64 -9.57 -23.07 -11.95
C ILE A 64 -9.89 -22.06 -13.07
N ALA A 65 -10.26 -20.83 -12.72
CA ALA A 65 -10.70 -19.84 -13.69
C ALA A 65 -9.57 -19.24 -14.54
N ASN A 66 -8.38 -19.02 -13.97
CA ASN A 66 -7.31 -18.29 -14.65
C ASN A 66 -5.88 -18.66 -14.21
N GLY A 67 -5.70 -19.76 -13.47
CA GLY A 67 -4.39 -20.24 -13.03
C GLY A 67 -3.69 -19.34 -12.02
N LYS A 68 -4.39 -18.43 -11.33
CA LYS A 68 -3.80 -17.50 -10.36
C LYS A 68 -4.37 -17.72 -8.96
N LYS A 69 -3.56 -17.38 -7.94
CA LYS A 69 -4.01 -17.31 -6.54
C LYS A 69 -5.03 -16.19 -6.35
N CYS A 70 -5.79 -16.25 -5.25
CA CYS A 70 -6.67 -15.14 -4.87
C CYS A 70 -5.86 -13.87 -4.55
N ARG A 71 -6.57 -12.74 -4.46
CA ARG A 71 -5.92 -11.43 -4.23
C ARG A 71 -5.13 -11.38 -2.93
N ASN A 72 -5.62 -12.02 -1.87
CA ASN A 72 -4.99 -11.96 -0.56
C ASN A 72 -3.65 -12.70 -0.56
N HIS A 73 -3.62 -13.94 -1.02
CA HIS A 73 -2.38 -14.73 -1.12
C HIS A 73 -1.39 -14.14 -2.13
N THR A 74 -1.88 -13.55 -3.23
CA THR A 74 -1.02 -12.80 -4.15
C THR A 74 -0.34 -11.61 -3.44
N SER A 75 -1.06 -10.91 -2.57
CA SER A 75 -0.50 -9.79 -1.80
C SER A 75 0.51 -10.27 -0.76
N ILE A 76 0.25 -11.41 -0.10
CA ILE A 76 1.19 -12.02 0.85
C ILE A 76 2.49 -12.40 0.14
N ASP A 77 2.40 -13.11 -0.98
CA ASP A 77 3.58 -13.51 -1.77
C ASP A 77 4.43 -12.31 -2.20
N ARG A 78 3.78 -11.22 -2.65
CA ARG A 78 4.48 -9.99 -3.06
C ARG A 78 5.21 -9.31 -1.92
N VAL A 79 4.61 -9.25 -0.73
CA VAL A 79 5.26 -8.68 0.45
C VAL A 79 6.46 -9.53 0.87
N LEU A 80 6.33 -10.86 0.83
CA LEU A 80 7.43 -11.78 1.15
C LEU A 80 8.59 -11.72 0.15
N ALA A 81 8.28 -11.47 -1.12
CA ALA A 81 9.26 -11.35 -2.20
C ALA A 81 9.79 -9.92 -2.40
N ALA A 82 9.37 -8.95 -1.58
CA ALA A 82 9.81 -7.56 -1.73
C ALA A 82 11.29 -7.42 -1.35
N GLU A 83 12.13 -7.07 -2.33
CA GLU A 83 13.56 -6.82 -2.12
C GLU A 83 13.86 -5.33 -1.89
N ASP A 84 13.16 -4.46 -2.62
CA ASP A 84 13.25 -3.02 -2.49
C ASP A 84 11.99 -2.48 -1.83
N VAL A 85 12.18 -1.67 -0.79
CA VAL A 85 11.08 -1.06 -0.05
C VAL A 85 11.34 0.42 0.22
N LEU A 86 10.24 1.17 0.26
CA LEU A 86 10.20 2.51 0.80
C LEU A 86 9.65 2.42 2.23
N TYR A 87 10.26 3.09 3.20
CA TYR A 87 9.89 3.05 4.62
C TYR A 87 9.49 4.44 5.12
N ASP A 88 8.26 4.57 5.59
CA ASP A 88 7.77 5.79 6.22
C ASP A 88 8.20 5.84 7.68
N VAL A 89 9.13 6.74 8.00
CA VAL A 89 9.66 6.89 9.37
C VAL A 89 8.60 7.36 10.38
N VAL A 90 7.48 7.94 9.91
CA VAL A 90 6.41 8.44 10.77
C VAL A 90 5.45 7.32 11.17
N SER A 91 4.93 6.57 10.20
CA SER A 91 3.93 5.53 10.47
C SER A 91 4.53 4.15 10.76
N GLY A 92 5.80 3.95 10.41
CA GLY A 92 6.50 2.67 10.52
C GLY A 92 6.03 1.64 9.49
N PHE A 93 5.37 2.08 8.40
CA PHE A 93 4.96 1.19 7.31
C PHE A 93 6.02 1.14 6.20
N PHE A 94 6.14 -0.04 5.62
CA PHE A 94 6.85 -0.29 4.38
C PHE A 94 5.91 -0.22 3.19
N PHE A 95 6.47 0.12 2.03
CA PHE A 95 5.78 0.27 0.77
C PHE A 95 6.58 -0.45 -0.31
N SER A 96 5.90 -1.24 -1.13
CA SER A 96 6.48 -1.82 -2.35
C SER A 96 5.37 -2.01 -3.37
N ARG A 97 5.57 -1.51 -4.59
CA ARG A 97 4.59 -1.50 -5.68
C ARG A 97 3.22 -0.99 -5.24
N ASN A 98 2.25 -1.87 -5.06
CA ASN A 98 0.86 -1.57 -4.73
C ASN A 98 0.46 -2.05 -3.31
N GLU A 99 1.45 -2.28 -2.46
CA GLU A 99 1.34 -2.91 -1.15
C GLU A 99 1.95 -1.97 -0.10
N ILE A 100 1.23 -1.81 1.00
CA ILE A 100 1.67 -1.10 2.20
C ILE A 100 1.62 -2.11 3.33
N PHE A 101 2.69 -2.29 4.09
CA PHE A 101 2.75 -3.38 5.06
C PHE A 101 3.61 -3.04 6.27
N LYS A 102 3.26 -3.64 7.41
CA LYS A 102 3.94 -3.44 8.68
C LYS A 102 3.88 -4.72 9.51
N PHE A 103 5.00 -5.04 10.16
CA PHE A 103 5.07 -6.14 11.11
C PHE A 103 4.77 -5.63 12.51
N ASP A 104 3.96 -6.40 13.24
CA ASP A 104 3.77 -6.26 14.68
C ASP A 104 4.58 -7.37 15.35
N GLU A 105 5.70 -7.01 15.99
CA GLU A 105 6.62 -7.95 16.62
C GLU A 105 6.04 -8.64 17.85
N GLU A 106 5.20 -7.94 18.62
CA GLU A 106 4.58 -8.48 19.81
C GLU A 106 3.53 -9.54 19.44
N LYS A 107 2.75 -9.25 18.39
CA LYS A 107 1.67 -10.12 17.92
C LYS A 107 2.10 -11.11 16.85
N LYS A 108 3.31 -10.94 16.31
CA LYS A 108 3.88 -11.79 15.25
C LYS A 108 3.03 -11.82 13.98
N ILE A 109 2.35 -10.71 13.71
CA ILE A 109 1.39 -10.56 12.61
C ILE A 109 1.87 -9.48 11.66
N TRP A 110 1.82 -9.79 10.36
CA TRP A 110 1.92 -8.79 9.33
C TRP A 110 0.55 -8.20 9.01
N THR A 111 0.50 -6.88 8.99
CA THR A 111 -0.59 -6.11 8.39
C THR A 111 -0.18 -5.77 6.97
N ILE A 112 -1.00 -6.16 6.00
CA ILE A 112 -0.79 -5.87 4.57
C ILE A 112 -2.02 -5.13 4.05
N ILE A 113 -1.79 -4.04 3.33
CA ILE A 113 -2.80 -3.21 2.72
C ILE A 113 -2.52 -3.19 1.22
N TYR A 114 -3.40 -3.87 0.48
CA TYR A 114 -3.40 -3.84 -0.96
C TYR A 114 -4.15 -2.59 -1.45
N CYS A 115 -3.46 -1.80 -2.26
CA CYS A 115 -4.01 -0.63 -2.95
C CYS A 115 -4.27 -1.00 -4.43
N PRO A 116 -5.53 -1.29 -4.83
CA PRO A 116 -5.82 -1.59 -6.22
C PRO A 116 -5.36 -0.46 -7.14
N HIS A 117 -4.64 -0.81 -8.19
CA HIS A 117 -4.28 0.16 -9.22
C HIS A 117 -5.56 0.72 -9.87
N THR A 118 -5.54 2.00 -10.17
CA THR A 118 -6.61 2.76 -10.83
C THR A 118 -7.11 2.16 -12.14
N LYS A 119 -6.26 1.47 -12.92
CA LYS A 119 -6.65 0.75 -14.15
C LYS A 119 -7.74 -0.30 -13.91
N LEU A 120 -7.92 -0.76 -12.67
CA LEU A 120 -8.93 -1.73 -12.26
C LEU A 120 -10.20 -1.05 -11.70
N ILE A 121 -10.27 0.28 -11.69
CA ILE A 121 -11.38 1.05 -11.12
C ILE A 121 -12.21 1.59 -12.29
N ILE A 122 -13.35 0.92 -12.52
CA ILE A 122 -14.30 1.26 -13.58
C ILE A 122 -15.20 2.40 -13.12
N GLU A 123 -15.60 3.25 -14.05
CA GLU A 123 -16.53 4.37 -13.83
C GLU A 123 -17.96 3.90 -13.47
N PRO A 124 -18.80 4.78 -12.89
CA PRO A 124 -18.51 6.15 -12.43
C PRO A 124 -17.62 6.15 -11.18
N LEU A 125 -16.70 7.11 -11.08
CA LEU A 125 -15.87 7.28 -9.89
C LEU A 125 -16.67 7.86 -8.72
N ASN A 126 -16.36 7.38 -7.52
CA ASN A 126 -16.90 7.91 -6.29
C ASN A 126 -15.87 7.80 -5.16
N ASN A 127 -16.13 8.45 -4.02
CA ASN A 127 -15.24 8.47 -2.87
C ASN A 127 -14.82 7.06 -2.42
N LYS A 128 -15.76 6.10 -2.40
CA LYS A 128 -15.50 4.70 -2.01
C LYS A 128 -14.52 4.01 -2.97
N LYS A 129 -14.65 4.25 -4.27
CA LYS A 129 -13.76 3.68 -5.31
C LYS A 129 -12.36 4.31 -5.25
N VAL A 130 -12.25 5.63 -5.11
CA VAL A 130 -10.96 6.34 -5.00
C VAL A 130 -10.20 5.90 -3.74
N ARG A 131 -10.88 5.83 -2.60
CA ARG A 131 -10.28 5.40 -1.32
C ARG A 131 -10.20 3.87 -1.17
N LYS A 132 -10.56 3.09 -2.19
CA LYS A 132 -10.60 1.62 -2.10
C LYS A 132 -9.21 1.07 -1.76
N ILE A 133 -9.16 0.36 -0.64
CA ILE A 133 -8.04 -0.44 -0.16
C ILE A 133 -8.59 -1.77 0.37
N THR A 134 -7.79 -2.83 0.27
CA THR A 134 -8.08 -4.12 0.87
C THR A 134 -7.03 -4.38 1.94
N MET A 135 -7.45 -4.86 3.10
CA MET A 135 -6.58 -4.99 4.25
C MET A 135 -6.59 -6.46 4.69
N ILE A 136 -5.40 -6.99 4.95
CA ILE A 136 -5.10 -8.41 5.14
C ILE A 136 -4.20 -8.51 6.36
N LYS A 137 -4.51 -9.43 7.29
CA LYS A 137 -3.57 -9.83 8.34
C LYS A 137 -3.07 -11.23 8.04
N THR A 138 -1.81 -11.50 8.29
CA THR A 138 -1.22 -12.85 8.12
C THR A 138 -0.22 -13.14 9.23
N ASP A 139 -0.29 -14.34 9.78
CA ASP A 139 0.70 -14.89 10.71
C ASP A 139 1.82 -15.50 9.86
N LEU A 140 2.93 -14.77 9.75
CA LEU A 140 4.11 -15.25 9.02
C LEU A 140 5.08 -16.01 9.93
N GLU A 141 4.90 -15.99 11.25
CA GLU A 141 5.81 -16.66 12.18
C GLU A 141 5.62 -18.19 12.14
N LYS A 142 4.39 -18.69 11.97
CA LYS A 142 4.16 -20.13 11.68
C LYS A 142 4.83 -20.63 10.40
N THR A 143 5.32 -19.73 9.55
CA THR A 143 6.02 -20.07 8.30
C THR A 143 7.54 -19.86 8.37
N ILE A 144 8.04 -18.98 9.25
CA ILE A 144 9.48 -18.62 9.34
C ILE A 144 10.27 -19.61 10.23
N SER A 145 9.59 -20.49 10.99
CA SER A 145 10.19 -21.48 11.91
C SER A 145 11.12 -22.53 11.29
N SER A 146 11.51 -22.43 10.01
CA SER A 146 12.45 -23.36 9.36
C SER A 146 13.79 -22.79 8.94
N ASN A 147 14.09 -21.49 9.09
CA ASN A 147 15.48 -21.01 8.97
C ASN A 147 15.76 -19.74 9.79
N LYS A 148 16.42 -19.93 10.92
CA LYS A 148 16.96 -18.89 11.79
C LYS A 148 17.99 -18.04 11.04
N LYS A 149 17.76 -16.73 10.94
CA LYS A 149 18.83 -15.73 11.11
C LYS A 149 18.37 -14.27 11.33
N ASP A 150 17.10 -13.91 11.10
CA ASP A 150 16.58 -12.62 11.56
C ASP A 150 15.04 -12.60 11.47
N PRO A 151 14.29 -12.52 12.58
CA PRO A 151 12.82 -12.56 12.58
C PRO A 151 12.12 -11.24 12.21
N GLU A 152 12.87 -10.15 11.95
CA GLU A 152 12.31 -8.78 11.88
C GLU A 152 12.18 -8.18 10.46
N LYS A 153 12.39 -8.96 9.39
CA LYS A 153 12.23 -8.47 8.01
C LYS A 153 11.41 -9.46 7.17
N PRO A 154 10.61 -8.99 6.18
CA PRO A 154 10.30 -9.85 5.04
C PRO A 154 11.63 -10.37 4.53
N LEU A 155 11.72 -11.71 4.42
CA LEU A 155 12.96 -12.48 4.30
C LEU A 155 13.91 -12.00 3.17
N SER A 156 13.42 -11.19 2.25
CA SER A 156 14.11 -10.80 1.02
C SER A 156 14.49 -9.32 0.95
N ILE A 157 14.18 -8.46 1.95
CA ILE A 157 14.51 -7.03 1.87
C ILE A 157 16.02 -6.82 1.81
N LYS A 158 16.48 -6.22 0.71
CA LYS A 158 17.87 -5.83 0.47
C LYS A 158 18.06 -4.32 0.58
N ASN A 159 17.14 -3.53 0.03
CA ASN A 159 17.26 -2.08 -0.05
C ASN A 159 16.07 -1.38 0.63
N ILE A 160 16.38 -0.35 1.42
CA ILE A 160 15.40 0.47 2.12
C ILE A 160 15.68 1.95 1.81
N ILE A 161 14.72 2.61 1.15
CA ILE A 161 14.69 4.08 1.05
C ILE A 161 13.78 4.60 2.16
N LYS A 162 14.22 5.60 2.92
CA LYS A 162 13.42 6.20 4.00
C LYS A 162 12.79 7.50 3.51
N PHE A 163 11.56 7.76 3.91
CA PHE A 163 10.89 9.05 3.68
C PHE A 163 10.04 9.44 4.89
N ASN A 164 9.69 10.72 4.96
CA ASN A 164 8.80 11.26 5.98
C ASN A 164 7.44 11.59 5.34
N SER A 165 6.41 10.82 5.67
CA SER A 165 5.08 11.04 5.10
C SER A 165 4.45 12.37 5.54
N ASN A 166 4.82 12.93 6.69
CA ASN A 166 4.28 14.22 7.12
C ASN A 166 4.79 15.35 6.23
N GLU A 167 6.09 15.37 5.92
CA GLU A 167 6.70 16.37 5.02
C GLU A 167 6.05 16.34 3.64
N LEU A 168 5.92 15.16 3.03
CA LEU A 168 5.31 15.04 1.71
C LEU A 168 3.82 15.44 1.71
N SER A 169 3.12 15.25 2.83
CA SER A 169 1.70 15.61 2.98
C SER A 169 1.43 17.08 3.31
N GLN A 170 2.46 17.91 3.49
CA GLN A 170 2.28 19.35 3.77
C GLN A 170 1.91 20.18 2.54
N GLN A 171 2.04 19.59 1.35
CA GLN A 171 1.76 20.25 0.07
C GLN A 171 0.65 19.54 -0.69
N SER A 172 0.08 20.24 -1.68
CA SER A 172 -0.84 19.60 -2.61
C SER A 172 -0.07 18.62 -3.51
N LEU A 173 -0.64 17.44 -3.73
CA LEU A 173 -0.02 16.37 -4.52
C LEU A 173 -0.89 16.03 -5.72
N LEU A 174 -0.29 15.92 -6.90
CA LEU A 174 -0.94 15.46 -8.12
C LEU A 174 -0.59 13.98 -8.32
N CYS A 175 -1.59 13.17 -8.67
CA CYS A 175 -1.41 11.78 -9.02
C CYS A 175 -2.29 11.45 -10.21
N TRP A 176 -1.67 11.01 -11.30
CA TRP A 176 -2.40 10.42 -12.42
C TRP A 176 -3.30 9.28 -11.92
N PHE A 177 -4.59 9.30 -12.31
CA PHE A 177 -5.53 8.28 -11.91
C PHE A 177 -5.83 7.34 -13.07
N ASN A 178 -6.49 7.80 -14.12
CA ASN A 178 -6.77 7.01 -15.32
C ASN A 178 -6.56 7.88 -16.56
N TYR A 179 -7.00 7.41 -17.74
CA TYR A 179 -6.82 8.15 -18.99
C TYR A 179 -7.59 9.48 -19.00
N GLU A 180 -8.67 9.63 -18.22
CA GLU A 180 -9.49 10.84 -18.19
C GLU A 180 -9.17 11.77 -17.02
N LEU A 181 -8.73 11.22 -15.89
CA LEU A 181 -8.74 11.91 -14.61
C LEU A 181 -7.41 11.79 -13.87
N SER A 182 -7.11 12.84 -13.09
CA SER A 182 -6.06 12.89 -12.09
C SER A 182 -6.64 13.25 -10.71
N LEU A 183 -5.98 12.76 -9.66
CA LEU A 183 -6.26 13.12 -8.28
C LEU A 183 -5.36 14.28 -7.87
N VAL A 184 -5.96 15.36 -7.37
CA VAL A 184 -5.21 16.36 -6.59
C VAL A 184 -5.55 16.16 -5.12
N LEU A 185 -4.56 15.71 -4.35
CA LEU A 185 -4.67 15.59 -2.91
C LEU A 185 -4.34 16.95 -2.29
N LYS A 186 -5.17 17.38 -1.35
CA LYS A 186 -5.01 18.65 -0.64
C LYS A 186 -4.89 18.39 0.86
N PRO A 187 -3.91 19.02 1.54
CA PRO A 187 -3.80 18.92 2.99
C PRO A 187 -4.98 19.58 3.69
N GLU A 188 -5.60 18.85 4.62
CA GLU A 188 -6.67 19.31 5.49
C GLU A 188 -6.38 18.90 6.94
N ARG A 189 -5.82 19.82 7.74
CA ARG A 189 -5.45 19.61 9.15
C ARG A 189 -4.69 18.29 9.40
N GLU A 190 -5.41 17.20 9.69
CA GLU A 190 -4.89 15.89 10.08
C GLU A 190 -4.96 14.82 8.96
N TYR A 191 -5.50 15.15 7.79
CA TYR A 191 -5.65 14.20 6.68
C TYR A 191 -5.51 14.88 5.31
N MET A 192 -5.41 14.07 4.27
CA MET A 192 -5.48 14.54 2.89
C MET A 192 -6.88 14.31 2.35
N ASN A 193 -7.48 15.36 1.79
CA ASN A 193 -8.68 15.24 0.95
C ASN A 193 -8.28 15.17 -0.52
N PHE A 194 -9.23 14.93 -1.42
CA PHE A 194 -8.95 14.93 -2.86
C PHE A 194 -10.03 15.66 -3.65
N ILE A 195 -9.61 16.17 -4.80
CA ILE A 195 -10.48 16.55 -5.92
C ILE A 195 -10.06 15.76 -7.15
N LEU A 196 -11.02 15.54 -8.06
CA LEU A 196 -10.78 14.98 -9.38
C LEU A 196 -10.66 16.12 -10.38
N ILE A 197 -9.66 16.04 -11.25
CA ILE A 197 -9.50 16.96 -12.38
C ILE A 197 -9.37 16.14 -13.67
N THR A 198 -9.80 16.71 -14.80
CA THR A 198 -9.60 16.11 -16.12
C THR A 198 -8.14 16.21 -16.53
N ASN A 199 -7.62 15.17 -17.17
CA ASN A 199 -6.34 15.23 -17.86
C ASN A 199 -6.51 16.15 -19.08
N HIS A 200 -5.63 17.13 -19.21
CA HIS A 200 -5.55 18.01 -20.39
C HIS A 200 -4.47 17.51 -21.35
#